data_AF-A0A3C0FPW7-F1
#
_entry.id   AF-A0A3C0FPW7-F1
#
_cell.length_a   1.000
_cell.length_b   1.000
_cell.length_c   1.000
_cell.angle_alpha   90.00
_cell.angle_beta   90.00
_cell.angle_gamma   90.00
#
_symmetry.space_group_name_H-M   'P 1'
#
loop_
_entity.id
_entity.type
_entity.pdbx_description
1 polymer ?
#
loop_
_entity_poly.entity_id
_entity_poly.type
_entity_poly.pdbx_seq_one_letter_code
_entity_poly.pdbx_strand_id
1 'polypeptide(L)'
;GTTNDSRDAWFVGFSPDLAVGVYVGFDDNRSLGDKEQGASAAAPIWKEFMRGALEGTKAIPFRTPPGIRMVRVEARTGLPARPGDQDVIWEAFKPGTIPASNDNVIDGGYSGSGGSDSSGGSVAGPGGIY
;
A
#
# COMPACT_ATOMS: atom_id res chain seq x y z
N GLY A 1 10.31 -10.95 -5.74
CA GLY A 1 10.45 -10.98 -7.20
C GLY A 1 11.13 -12.27 -7.61
N THR A 2 10.92 -12.68 -8.85
CA THR A 2 11.47 -13.91 -9.42
C THR A 2 11.89 -13.60 -10.85
N THR A 3 13.04 -14.10 -11.32
CA THR A 3 13.39 -14.01 -12.75
C THR A 3 12.62 -15.04 -13.57
N ASN A 4 12.65 -14.88 -14.90
CA ASN A 4 12.10 -15.88 -15.82
C ASN A 4 12.76 -17.26 -15.57
N ASP A 5 11.99 -18.34 -15.80
CA ASP A 5 12.40 -19.73 -15.59
C ASP A 5 12.84 -20.09 -14.14
N SER A 6 12.46 -19.27 -13.16
CA SER A 6 12.74 -19.48 -11.73
C SER A 6 14.23 -19.71 -11.44
N ARG A 7 15.12 -18.99 -12.13
CA ARG A 7 16.57 -19.11 -11.90
C ARG A 7 17.04 -18.35 -10.67
N ASP A 8 16.37 -17.24 -10.41
CA ASP A 8 16.66 -16.37 -9.28
C ASP A 8 15.38 -16.02 -8.54
N ALA A 9 15.48 -16.05 -7.21
CA ALA A 9 14.45 -15.60 -6.30
C ALA A 9 15.03 -14.47 -5.44
N TRP A 10 14.38 -13.30 -5.44
CA TRP A 10 14.79 -12.20 -4.57
C TRP A 10 13.63 -11.66 -3.76
N PHE A 11 13.95 -11.14 -2.57
CA PHE A 11 13.01 -10.43 -1.72
C PHE A 11 13.69 -9.18 -1.18
N VAL A 12 13.05 -8.03 -1.31
CA VAL A 12 13.53 -6.76 -0.74
C VAL A 12 12.41 -6.20 0.13
N GLY A 13 12.74 -5.84 1.35
CA GLY A 13 11.82 -5.27 2.31
C GLY A 13 12.57 -4.39 3.31
N PHE A 14 11.84 -3.60 4.07
CA PHE A 14 12.43 -2.62 4.97
C PHE A 14 11.58 -2.40 6.22
N SER A 15 12.24 -1.97 7.30
CA SER A 15 11.66 -1.23 8.40
C SER A 15 11.99 0.27 8.23
N PRO A 16 11.47 1.16 9.08
CA PRO A 16 11.74 2.60 8.96
C PRO A 16 13.23 2.98 8.95
N ASP A 17 14.09 2.20 9.60
CA ASP A 17 15.53 2.49 9.73
C ASP A 17 16.45 1.39 9.15
N LEU A 18 15.90 0.34 8.51
CA LEU A 18 16.68 -0.78 7.98
C LEU A 18 16.08 -1.32 6.68
N ALA A 19 16.86 -1.34 5.61
CA ALA A 19 16.50 -1.98 4.34
C ALA A 19 17.35 -3.23 4.10
N VAL A 20 16.71 -4.31 3.64
CA VAL A 20 17.36 -5.61 3.41
C VAL A 20 16.87 -6.22 2.11
N GLY A 21 17.83 -6.68 1.29
CA GLY A 21 17.59 -7.51 0.12
C GLY A 21 18.18 -8.91 0.32
N VAL A 22 17.43 -9.93 -0.06
CA VAL A 22 17.87 -11.33 -0.09
C VAL A 22 17.78 -11.81 -1.53
N TYR A 23 18.82 -12.49 -1.99
CA TYR A 23 18.90 -13.15 -3.29
C TYR A 23 19.23 -14.63 -3.07
N VAL A 24 18.56 -15.49 -3.83
CA VAL A 24 18.78 -16.93 -3.86
C VAL A 24 18.89 -17.36 -5.32
N GLY A 25 19.96 -18.08 -5.63
CA GLY A 25 20.28 -18.60 -6.95
C GLY A 25 21.37 -19.67 -6.83
N PHE A 26 21.58 -20.44 -7.89
CA PHE A 26 22.72 -21.35 -7.99
C PHE A 26 23.85 -20.70 -8.80
N ASP A 27 25.10 -20.93 -8.39
CA ASP A 27 26.28 -20.38 -9.07
C ASP A 27 26.40 -20.81 -10.55
N ASP A 28 25.86 -21.98 -10.90
CA ASP A 28 25.82 -22.52 -12.28
C ASP A 28 24.57 -22.09 -13.08
N ASN A 29 23.78 -21.14 -12.55
CA ASN A 29 22.59 -20.56 -13.19
C ASN A 29 21.53 -21.59 -13.62
N ARG A 30 21.48 -22.75 -12.94
CA ARG A 30 20.40 -23.72 -13.11
C ARG A 30 19.12 -23.22 -12.44
N SER A 31 17.97 -23.72 -12.90
CA SER A 31 16.67 -23.38 -12.31
C SER A 31 16.58 -23.83 -10.85
N LEU A 32 15.93 -23.01 -10.01
CA LEU A 32 15.54 -23.37 -8.64
C LEU A 32 14.37 -24.36 -8.63
N GLY A 33 13.66 -24.51 -9.75
CA GLY A 33 12.47 -25.33 -9.91
C GLY A 33 11.19 -24.49 -9.94
N ASP A 34 10.15 -25.00 -10.59
CA ASP A 34 8.92 -24.25 -10.90
C ASP A 34 8.17 -23.70 -9.67
N LYS A 35 8.42 -24.29 -8.49
CA LYS A 35 7.80 -23.89 -7.22
C LYS A 35 8.65 -22.90 -6.42
N GLU A 36 9.89 -22.64 -6.83
CA GLU A 36 10.80 -21.76 -6.12
C GLU A 36 10.73 -20.34 -6.66
N GLN A 37 9.97 -19.51 -5.97
CA GLN A 37 9.76 -18.09 -6.29
C GLN A 37 10.32 -17.21 -5.17
N GLY A 38 10.42 -15.89 -5.40
CA GLY A 38 10.84 -14.93 -4.38
C GLY A 38 10.10 -15.06 -3.04
N ALA A 39 8.81 -15.42 -3.05
CA ALA A 39 8.00 -15.61 -1.85
C ALA A 39 8.27 -16.92 -1.10
N SER A 40 8.70 -17.99 -1.77
CA SER A 40 8.96 -19.30 -1.15
C SER A 40 10.42 -19.48 -0.75
N ALA A 41 11.36 -18.94 -1.53
CA ALA A 41 12.80 -19.13 -1.33
C ALA A 41 13.44 -17.98 -0.54
N ALA A 42 13.25 -16.72 -0.99
CA ALA A 42 13.95 -15.57 -0.42
C ALA A 42 13.22 -14.92 0.77
N ALA A 43 11.88 -14.86 0.75
CA ALA A 43 11.10 -14.21 1.81
C ALA A 43 11.23 -14.87 3.20
N PRO A 44 11.28 -16.21 3.35
CA PRO A 44 11.48 -16.82 4.66
C PRO A 44 12.84 -16.48 5.29
N ILE A 45 13.89 -16.42 4.47
CA ILE A 45 15.24 -16.00 4.91
C ILE A 45 15.21 -14.54 5.38
N TRP A 46 14.60 -13.65 4.59
CA TRP A 46 14.42 -12.25 4.98
C TRP A 46 13.67 -12.12 6.30
N LYS A 47 12.57 -12.86 6.47
CA LYS A 47 11.76 -12.84 7.70
C LYS A 47 12.57 -13.25 8.92
N GLU A 48 13.35 -14.34 8.81
CA GLU A 48 14.17 -14.84 9.91
C GLU A 48 15.26 -13.83 10.29
N PHE A 49 15.94 -13.26 9.30
CA PHE A 49 16.93 -12.21 9.52
C PHE A 49 16.31 -11.00 10.23
N MET A 50 15.20 -10.48 9.71
CA MET A 50 14.55 -9.30 10.27
C MET A 50 13.99 -9.53 11.67
N ARG A 51 13.56 -10.75 11.99
CA ARG A 51 13.13 -11.12 13.34
C ARG A 51 14.25 -10.91 14.36
N GLY A 52 15.47 -11.35 14.05
CA GLY A 52 16.63 -11.13 14.90
C GLY A 52 17.14 -9.68 14.86
N ALA A 53 17.21 -9.08 13.67
CA ALA A 53 17.74 -7.72 13.49
C ALA A 53 16.87 -6.64 14.17
N LEU A 54 15.56 -6.88 14.28
CA LEU A 54 14.63 -5.97 14.94
C LEU A 54 14.30 -6.36 16.39
N GLU A 55 14.89 -7.43 16.92
CA GLU A 55 14.66 -7.85 18.30
C GLU A 55 15.11 -6.75 19.27
N GLY A 56 14.23 -6.37 20.21
CA GLY A 56 14.49 -5.28 21.17
C GLY A 56 14.48 -3.87 20.58
N THR A 57 14.25 -3.71 19.27
CA THR A 57 14.10 -2.39 18.64
C THR A 57 12.69 -1.83 18.90
N LYS A 58 12.59 -0.51 19.06
CA LYS A 58 11.29 0.15 19.20
C LYS A 58 10.59 0.19 17.85
N ALA A 59 9.36 -0.34 17.78
CA ALA A 59 8.50 -0.14 16.62
C ALA A 59 8.18 1.36 16.48
N ILE A 60 8.72 1.99 15.43
CA ILE A 60 8.39 3.36 15.03
C ILE A 60 7.55 3.31 13.75
N PRO A 61 6.63 4.26 13.54
CA PRO A 61 5.89 4.33 12.28
C PRO A 61 6.79 4.84 11.15
N PHE A 62 6.43 4.53 9.91
CA PHE A 62 7.01 5.17 8.75
C PHE A 62 6.71 6.68 8.76
N ARG A 63 7.69 7.46 8.29
CA ARG A 63 7.59 8.93 8.26
C ARG A 63 6.72 9.33 7.08
N THR A 64 5.49 9.78 7.34
CA THR A 64 4.64 10.33 6.29
C THR A 64 5.23 11.66 5.79
N PRO A 65 5.54 11.78 4.48
CA PRO A 65 6.01 13.04 3.92
C PRO A 65 4.95 14.15 4.07
N PRO A 66 5.37 15.41 4.27
CA PRO A 66 4.43 16.52 4.35
C PRO A 66 3.62 16.65 3.04
N GLY A 67 2.34 16.96 3.18
CA GLY A 67 1.44 17.19 2.05
C GLY A 67 0.70 15.94 1.55
N ILE A 68 1.05 14.74 1.99
CA ILE A 68 0.25 13.54 1.69
C ILE A 68 -1.17 13.69 2.25
N ARG A 69 -2.18 13.38 1.45
CA ARG A 69 -3.59 13.43 1.83
C ARG A 69 -4.19 12.03 1.82
N MET A 70 -4.83 11.66 2.92
CA MET A 70 -5.68 10.46 2.97
C MET A 70 -7.04 10.79 2.37
N VAL A 71 -7.47 10.02 1.38
CA VAL A 71 -8.76 10.19 0.69
C VAL A 71 -9.53 8.87 0.78
N ARG A 72 -10.84 8.96 1.01
CA ARG A 72 -11.73 7.81 0.90
C ARG A 72 -11.98 7.53 -0.57
N VAL A 73 -11.73 6.30 -0.99
CA VAL A 73 -11.79 5.87 -2.38
C VAL A 73 -12.67 4.64 -2.48
N GLU A 74 -13.52 4.58 -3.51
CA GLU A 74 -14.25 3.34 -3.84
C GLU A 74 -13.25 2.34 -4.44
N ALA A 75 -13.15 1.16 -3.85
CA ALA A 75 -12.03 0.25 -4.06
C ALA A 75 -11.94 -0.31 -5.49
N ARG A 76 -13.04 -0.30 -6.26
CA ARG A 76 -13.07 -0.86 -7.62
C ARG A 76 -12.67 0.16 -8.69
N THR A 77 -13.03 1.42 -8.49
CA THR A 77 -12.89 2.51 -9.45
C THR A 77 -11.65 3.35 -9.17
N GLY A 78 -11.18 3.39 -7.93
CA GLY A 78 -10.06 4.25 -7.54
C GLY A 78 -10.44 5.74 -7.43
N LEU A 79 -11.73 6.09 -7.57
CA LEU A 79 -12.22 7.46 -7.49
C LEU A 79 -12.63 7.84 -6.06
N PRO A 80 -12.63 9.15 -5.71
CA PRO A 80 -13.12 9.60 -4.41
C PRO A 80 -14.53 9.10 -4.13
N ALA A 81 -14.69 8.43 -2.98
CA ALA A 81 -15.95 7.80 -2.60
C ALA A 81 -17.07 8.85 -2.38
N ARG A 82 -18.24 8.58 -2.94
CA ARG A 82 -19.47 9.34 -2.77
C ARG A 82 -20.30 8.78 -1.61
N PRO A 83 -21.20 9.60 -1.01
CA PRO A 83 -22.14 9.09 -0.03
C PRO A 83 -22.98 7.94 -0.61
N GLY A 84 -22.97 6.78 0.04
CA GLY A 84 -23.70 5.59 -0.39
C GLY A 84 -22.85 4.57 -1.17
N ASP A 85 -21.60 4.91 -1.52
CA ASP A 85 -20.68 3.93 -2.09
C ASP A 85 -20.40 2.81 -1.08
N GLN A 86 -20.40 1.58 -1.59
CA GLN A 86 -20.00 0.39 -0.87
C GLN A 86 -18.52 0.11 -1.14
N ASP A 87 -17.86 -0.64 -0.27
CA ASP A 87 -16.43 -0.99 -0.40
C ASP A 87 -15.48 0.22 -0.50
N VAL A 88 -15.53 1.08 0.53
CA VAL A 88 -14.69 2.27 0.64
C VAL A 88 -13.39 1.96 1.42
N ILE A 89 -12.26 2.31 0.83
CA ILE A 89 -10.93 2.21 1.44
C ILE A 89 -10.29 3.59 1.64
N TRP A 90 -9.29 3.67 2.51
CA TRP A 90 -8.44 4.85 2.65
C TRP A 90 -7.18 4.69 1.83
N GLU A 91 -6.88 5.66 0.97
CA GLU A 91 -5.69 5.67 0.12
C GLU A 91 -4.94 7.00 0.24
N ALA A 92 -3.61 6.97 0.17
CA ALA A 92 -2.79 8.18 0.23
C ALA A 92 -2.51 8.74 -1.16
N PHE A 93 -2.69 10.05 -1.29
CA PHE A 93 -2.37 10.78 -2.51
C PHE A 93 -1.37 11.89 -2.26
N LYS A 94 -0.48 12.09 -3.22
CA LYS A 94 0.32 13.31 -3.33
C LYS A 94 -0.61 14.48 -3.70
N PRO A 95 -0.32 15.73 -3.28
CA PRO A 95 -1.07 16.88 -3.75
C PRO A 95 -1.13 16.94 -5.28
N GLY A 96 -2.33 17.15 -5.82
CA GLY A 96 -2.56 17.24 -7.27
C GLY A 96 -2.68 15.90 -8.00
N THR A 97 -2.55 14.76 -7.32
CA THR A 97 -2.70 13.43 -7.94
C THR A 97 -3.97 12.70 -7.50
N ILE A 98 -4.87 13.36 -6.77
CA ILE A 98 -6.17 12.79 -6.41
C ILE A 98 -6.96 12.65 -7.71
N PRO A 99 -7.45 11.44 -8.05
CA PRO A 99 -8.26 11.22 -9.23
C PRO A 99 -9.49 12.13 -9.18
N ALA A 100 -9.65 12.97 -10.20
CA ALA A 100 -10.91 13.67 -10.42
C ALA A 100 -11.80 12.75 -11.26
N SER A 101 -13.01 12.49 -10.79
CA SER A 101 -14.07 12.11 -11.71
C SER A 101 -14.17 13.24 -12.74
N ASN A 102 -14.13 12.93 -14.04
CA ASN A 102 -14.44 13.91 -15.09
C ASN A 102 -15.94 14.27 -15.00
N ASP A 103 -16.30 14.94 -13.94
CA ASP A 103 -17.61 15.54 -13.73
C ASP A 103 -17.58 16.86 -14.51
N ASN A 104 -17.74 16.77 -15.84
CA ASN A 104 -18.38 17.85 -16.60
C ASN A 104 -19.85 17.94 -16.12
N VAL A 105 -20.04 18.34 -14.86
CA VAL A 105 -21.34 18.74 -14.36
C VAL A 105 -21.53 20.15 -14.89
N ILE A 106 -22.25 20.23 -16.01
CA ILE A 106 -22.91 21.46 -16.43
C ILE A 106 -23.80 21.85 -15.25
N ASP A 107 -23.40 22.89 -14.51
CA ASP A 107 -24.14 23.43 -13.38
C ASP A 107 -25.41 24.14 -13.90
N GLY A 108 -26.38 23.34 -14.31
CA GLY A 108 -27.76 23.73 -14.53
C GLY A 108 -28.41 23.87 -13.17
N GLY A 109 -28.25 25.05 -12.56
CA GLY A 109 -28.59 25.28 -11.17
C GLY A 109 -30.06 25.06 -10.80
N TYR A 110 -30.31 24.86 -9.52
CA TYR A 110 -31.43 25.40 -8.76
C TYR A 110 -31.07 25.42 -7.27
N SER A 111 -31.37 26.55 -6.63
CA SER A 111 -31.27 26.85 -5.21
C SER A 111 -32.16 25.97 -4.33
N GLY A 112 -31.66 25.51 -3.18
CA GLY A 112 -32.47 24.86 -2.14
C GLY A 112 -31.74 24.68 -0.81
N SER A 113 -32.19 25.42 0.21
CA SER A 113 -31.72 25.45 1.60
C SER A 113 -32.03 24.17 2.41
N GLY A 114 -31.16 23.78 3.37
CA GLY A 114 -31.57 22.89 4.49
C GLY A 114 -30.46 22.25 5.35
N GLY A 115 -30.19 22.86 6.51
CA GLY A 115 -29.88 22.30 7.86
C GLY A 115 -29.13 20.98 8.14
N SER A 116 -28.08 21.08 8.98
CA SER A 116 -27.66 20.25 10.16
C SER A 116 -27.82 18.71 10.12
N ASP A 117 -26.87 17.86 10.52
CA ASP A 117 -26.27 17.79 11.87
C ASP A 117 -25.09 16.79 11.97
N SER A 118 -24.31 16.91 13.05
CA SER A 118 -23.11 16.13 13.41
C SER A 118 -23.37 14.72 13.99
N SER A 119 -22.49 13.75 13.73
CA SER A 119 -22.09 12.74 14.74
C SER A 119 -20.83 11.96 14.34
N GLY A 120 -19.99 11.68 15.34
CA GLY A 120 -18.62 11.20 15.20
C GLY A 120 -18.48 9.75 14.73
N GLY A 121 -17.41 9.50 13.97
CA GLY A 121 -16.97 8.18 13.56
C GLY A 121 -15.54 7.92 14.01
N SER A 122 -15.35 6.82 14.73
CA SER A 122 -14.07 6.27 15.15
C SER A 122 -13.10 6.15 13.98
N VAL A 123 -11.93 6.79 14.09
CA VAL A 123 -10.89 6.76 13.06
C VAL A 123 -10.17 5.42 13.11
N ALA A 124 -10.57 4.48 12.26
CA ALA A 124 -9.74 3.33 11.93
C ALA A 124 -8.51 3.85 11.16
N GLY A 125 -7.31 3.56 11.68
CA GLY A 125 -6.05 3.98 11.07
C GLY A 125 -5.87 3.42 9.66
N PRO A 126 -5.11 4.10 8.79
CA PRO A 126 -4.98 3.73 7.39
C PRO A 126 -4.22 2.41 7.24
N GLY A 127 -4.92 1.36 6.81
CA GLY A 127 -4.38 0.06 6.44
C GLY A 127 -3.70 0.07 5.07
N GLY A 128 -2.87 1.08 4.81
CA GLY A 128 -2.00 1.13 3.65
C GLY A 128 -0.64 0.53 3.99
N ILE A 129 -0.10 -0.26 3.08
CA ILE A 129 1.32 -0.64 3.07
C ILE A 129 2.18 0.61 2.83
N TYR A 130 2.39 1.39 3.88
CA TYR A 130 3.47 2.37 3.97
C TYR A 130 4.65 1.73 4.69
#